data_AF-A0A2T2R1F9-F1
#
_entry.id   AF-A0A2T2R1F9-F1
#
_cell.length_a   1.000
_cell.length_b   1.000
_cell.length_c   1.000
_cell.angle_alpha   90.00
_cell.angle_beta   90.00
_cell.angle_gamma   90.00
#
_symmetry.space_group_name_H-M   'P 1'
#
loop_
_entity.id
_entity.type
_entity.pdbx_description
1 polymer ?
#
loop_
_entity_poly.entity_id
_entity_poly.type
_entity_poly.pdbx_seq_one_letter_code
_entity_poly.pdbx_strand_id
1 'polypeptide(L)'
;MRIRLTQIAIIGVVTLIVIAAIWFGVSYFTTGVLRVETGQNARVERFEIAENSQQARKLGTGPVVSQRLDPGTYTVTAENAEGETRTDVTVQKRQTTEGQLKGEEAGKFQELTRGNAYNIISHNGQLRFLDQNLKRLYQLEAAGQRPENVFPRLSPVSAITWAGYDSAFVQLENNAYKALAGGNVKPFRYPPDARPSTDNLPSFASHDINDRGQMAVNIEGSLYRYPSVDGEPDKLRDLPSQSSQIALSNTGSMFIFH
;
A
#
# COMPACT_ATOMS: atom_id res chain seq x y z
N MET A 1 38.93 4.48 69.30
CA MET A 1 39.45 4.93 67.99
C MET A 1 38.36 5.79 67.33
N ARG A 2 38.43 7.13 67.46
CA ARG A 2 37.42 8.04 66.90
C ARG A 2 37.77 8.32 65.44
N ILE A 3 37.06 7.66 64.52
CA ILE A 3 37.11 8.01 63.10
C ILE A 3 36.58 9.43 62.99
N ARG A 4 37.42 10.37 62.56
CA ARG A 4 37.00 11.77 62.39
C ARG A 4 36.04 11.84 61.19
N LEU A 5 35.01 12.67 61.26
CA LEU A 5 34.03 12.87 60.17
C LEU A 5 34.70 13.08 58.79
N THR A 6 35.88 13.70 58.78
CA THR A 6 36.73 13.90 57.59
C THR A 6 37.24 12.60 56.97
N GLN A 7 37.57 11.57 57.74
CA GLN A 7 37.99 10.26 57.20
C GLN A 7 36.80 9.49 56.60
N ILE A 8 35.61 9.60 57.19
CA ILE A 8 34.38 9.00 56.63
C ILE A 8 34.04 9.66 55.28
N ALA A 9 34.15 10.98 55.19
CA ALA A 9 33.91 11.72 53.95
C ALA A 9 34.91 11.33 52.83
N ILE A 10 36.20 11.19 53.15
CA ILE A 10 37.22 10.78 52.18
C ILE A 10 36.96 9.35 51.68
N ILE A 11 36.66 8.42 52.60
CA ILE A 11 36.33 7.03 52.23
C ILE A 11 35.08 7.01 51.32
N GLY A 12 34.05 7.79 51.64
CA GLY A 12 32.83 7.90 50.82
C GLY A 12 33.10 8.40 49.40
N VAL A 13 33.91 9.46 49.26
CA VAL A 13 34.27 10.03 47.95
C VAL A 13 35.12 9.06 47.12
N VAL A 14 36.14 8.43 47.72
CA VAL A 14 36.97 7.44 47.03
C VAL A 14 36.13 6.24 46.57
N THR A 15 35.22 5.76 47.41
CA THR A 15 34.32 4.64 47.05
C THR A 15 33.40 5.01 45.89
N LEU A 16 32.84 6.22 45.87
CA LEU A 16 32.02 6.72 44.77
C LEU A 16 32.80 6.81 43.45
N ILE A 17 34.04 7.29 43.49
CA ILE A 17 34.90 7.37 42.31
C ILE A 17 35.20 5.97 41.76
N VAL A 18 35.49 5.00 42.63
CA VAL A 18 35.76 3.61 42.22
C VAL A 18 34.51 2.97 41.63
N ILE A 19 33.33 3.17 42.23
CA ILE A 19 32.05 2.68 41.69
C ILE A 19 31.79 3.30 40.32
N ALA A 20 31.98 4.62 40.17
CA ALA A 20 31.82 5.30 38.90
C ALA A 20 32.79 4.76 37.83
N ALA A 21 34.06 4.52 38.19
CA ALA A 21 35.07 3.96 37.28
C ALA A 21 34.74 2.51 36.86
N ILE A 22 34.31 1.67 37.80
CA ILE A 22 33.85 0.29 37.50
C ILE A 22 32.63 0.35 36.59
N TRP A 23 31.66 1.20 36.89
CA TRP A 23 30.45 1.34 36.09
C TRP A 23 30.76 1.83 34.66
N PHE A 24 31.69 2.79 34.52
CA PHE A 24 32.16 3.26 33.22
C PHE A 24 32.92 2.18 32.44
N GLY A 25 33.74 1.38 33.13
CA GLY A 25 34.43 0.24 32.54
C GLY A 25 33.46 -0.86 32.08
N VAL A 26 32.50 -1.22 32.92
CA VAL A 26 31.46 -2.22 32.59
C VAL A 26 30.63 -1.74 31.41
N SER A 27 30.16 -0.49 31.39
CA SER A 27 29.36 0.04 30.28
C SER A 27 30.14 0.02 28.96
N TYR A 28 31.45 0.30 28.98
CA TYR A 28 32.33 0.18 27.82
C TYR A 28 32.40 -1.25 27.28
N PHE A 29 32.43 -2.25 28.16
CA PHE A 29 32.56 -3.66 27.78
C PHE A 29 31.24 -4.34 27.39
N THR A 30 30.09 -3.77 27.74
CA THR A 30 28.77 -4.35 27.48
C THR A 30 28.02 -3.73 26.29
N THR A 31 28.51 -2.61 25.75
CA THR A 31 27.87 -1.85 24.66
C THR A 31 28.65 -1.93 23.35
N GLY A 32 28.01 -1.56 22.24
CA GLY A 32 28.63 -1.32 20.94
C GLY A 32 28.55 0.16 20.55
N VAL A 33 29.21 0.56 19.46
CA VAL A 33 29.10 1.90 18.89
C VAL A 33 28.36 1.80 17.56
N LEU A 34 27.32 2.60 17.37
CA LEU A 34 26.68 2.81 16.08
C LEU A 34 27.17 4.14 15.52
N ARG A 35 27.77 4.12 14.33
CA ARG A 35 28.14 5.32 13.58
C ARG A 35 27.38 5.32 12.26
N VAL A 36 26.53 6.33 12.07
CA VAL A 36 25.72 6.48 10.87
C VAL A 36 26.11 7.76 10.17
N GLU A 37 26.43 7.67 8.88
CA GLU A 37 26.63 8.82 8.01
C GLU A 37 25.43 8.94 7.07
N THR A 38 24.77 10.10 7.10
CA THR A 38 23.53 10.37 6.36
C THR A 38 23.69 11.38 5.23
N GLY A 39 24.81 12.13 5.22
CA GLY A 39 25.04 13.23 4.27
C GLY A 39 24.12 14.46 4.44
N GLN A 40 23.03 14.35 5.21
CA GLN A 40 22.08 15.40 5.59
C GLN A 40 21.63 15.25 7.06
N ASN A 41 20.61 15.97 7.54
CA ASN A 41 20.10 15.85 8.91
C ASN A 41 19.56 14.44 9.21
N ALA A 42 20.37 13.54 9.79
CA ALA A 42 19.91 12.24 10.25
C ALA A 42 18.94 12.36 11.43
N ARG A 43 18.06 11.38 11.63
CA ARG A 43 17.38 11.17 12.91
C ARG A 43 17.48 9.70 13.29
N VAL A 44 18.46 9.36 14.12
CA VAL A 44 18.55 7.99 14.63
C VAL A 44 17.47 7.79 15.69
N GLU A 45 16.65 6.76 15.54
CA GLU A 45 15.62 6.43 16.51
C GLU A 45 15.84 5.01 17.04
N ARG A 46 15.51 4.77 18.31
CA ARG A 46 15.41 3.40 18.82
C ARG A 46 13.94 3.02 18.86
N PHE A 47 13.57 1.97 18.12
CA PHE A 47 12.34 1.22 18.35
C PHE A 47 12.68 0.05 19.27
N GLU A 48 12.40 0.20 20.55
CA GLU A 48 12.39 -0.96 21.44
C GLU A 48 11.09 -1.71 21.16
N ILE A 49 11.17 -2.91 20.59
CA ILE A 49 10.08 -3.88 20.73
C ILE A 49 10.16 -4.41 22.17
N ALA A 50 9.91 -3.53 23.13
CA ALA A 50 9.46 -3.93 24.45
C ALA A 50 7.94 -4.07 24.33
N GLU A 51 7.38 -5.09 24.99
CA GLU A 51 5.95 -5.47 24.92
C GLU A 51 4.93 -4.33 25.15
N ASN A 52 5.31 -3.08 25.44
CA ASN A 52 4.39 -1.97 25.67
C ASN A 52 4.90 -0.53 25.38
N SER A 53 5.83 -0.27 24.44
CA SER A 53 6.11 1.13 24.05
C SER A 53 6.54 1.35 22.59
N GLN A 54 5.71 2.06 21.81
CA GLN A 54 6.03 2.59 20.48
C GLN A 54 6.73 3.96 20.54
N GLN A 55 7.56 4.22 21.55
CA GLN A 55 8.23 5.52 21.65
C GLN A 55 9.61 5.47 21.01
N ALA A 56 9.69 5.98 19.79
CA ALA A 56 10.93 6.24 19.09
C ALA A 56 11.79 7.23 19.89
N ARG A 57 12.92 6.77 20.42
CA ARG A 57 13.86 7.65 21.16
C ARG A 57 14.84 8.28 20.18
N LYS A 58 14.79 9.61 20.03
CA LYS A 58 15.77 10.37 19.24
C LYS A 58 17.16 10.27 19.86
N LEU A 59 18.10 9.69 19.11
CA LEU A 59 19.46 9.36 19.53
C LEU A 59 20.47 10.43 19.07
N GLY A 60 20.23 11.10 17.94
CA GLY A 60 21.02 12.26 17.49
C GLY A 60 20.53 12.84 16.18
N THR A 61 21.00 14.05 15.84
CA THR A 61 20.77 14.71 14.55
C THR A 61 22.04 15.30 13.98
N GLY A 62 22.28 15.09 12.69
CA GLY A 62 23.40 15.67 11.95
C GLY A 62 23.84 14.79 10.77
N PRO A 63 24.82 15.23 9.98
CA PRO A 63 25.36 14.48 8.84
C PRO A 63 26.08 13.19 9.25
N VAL A 64 26.55 13.13 10.51
CA VAL A 64 27.14 11.95 11.14
C VAL A 64 26.58 11.86 12.55
N VAL A 65 26.00 10.72 12.91
CA VAL A 65 25.56 10.40 14.28
C VAL A 65 26.39 9.24 14.79
N SER A 66 27.06 9.43 15.92
CA SER A 66 27.85 8.39 16.58
C SER A 66 27.38 8.23 18.03
N GLN A 67 26.90 7.05 18.39
CA GLN A 67 26.41 6.79 19.73
C GLN A 67 26.72 5.38 20.20
N ARG A 68 27.05 5.28 21.49
CA ARG A 68 27.21 4.02 22.19
C ARG A 68 25.85 3.48 22.62
N LEU A 69 25.54 2.26 22.20
CA LEU A 69 24.24 1.63 22.37
C LEU A 69 24.40 0.21 22.93
N ASP A 70 23.38 -0.26 23.64
CA ASP A 70 23.30 -1.67 24.00
C ASP A 70 23.25 -2.54 22.73
N PRO A 71 23.67 -3.80 22.81
CA PRO A 71 23.56 -4.72 21.68
C PRO A 71 22.09 -4.99 21.35
N GLY A 72 21.75 -4.97 20.07
CA GLY A 72 20.38 -5.15 19.60
C GLY A 72 20.19 -4.64 18.18
N THR A 73 18.97 -4.82 17.67
CA THR A 73 18.57 -4.28 16.36
C THR A 73 17.92 -2.92 16.55
N TYR A 74 18.30 -1.96 15.72
CA TYR A 74 17.86 -0.58 15.74
C TYR A 74 17.40 -0.16 14.34
N THR A 75 16.20 0.40 14.22
CA THR A 75 15.77 1.02 12.96
C THR A 75 16.27 2.45 12.91
N VAL A 76 17.14 2.74 11.95
CA VAL A 76 17.70 4.06 11.73
C VAL A 76 16.94 4.76 10.63
N THR A 77 16.49 5.98 10.92
CA THR A 77 15.77 6.82 9.96
C THR A 77 16.66 7.98 9.47
N ALA A 78 16.66 8.21 8.16
CA ALA A 78 17.19 9.42 7.56
C ALA A 78 16.02 10.21 6.96
N GLU A 79 15.81 11.44 7.42
CA GLU A 79 14.81 12.37 6.88
C GLU A 79 15.55 13.46 6.11
N ASN A 80 15.09 13.78 4.89
CA ASN A 80 15.49 14.98 4.18
C ASN A 80 14.25 15.83 3.86
N ALA A 81 14.43 16.98 3.19
CA ALA A 81 13.32 17.85 2.80
C ALA A 81 12.33 17.18 1.83
N GLU A 82 12.72 16.07 1.21
CA GLU A 82 12.02 15.44 0.11
C GLU A 82 11.44 14.07 0.48
N GLY A 83 11.90 13.39 1.53
CA GLY A 83 11.50 12.02 1.86
C GLY A 83 12.17 11.44 3.12
N GLU A 84 11.80 10.19 3.42
CA GLU A 84 12.27 9.42 4.59
C GLU A 84 12.79 8.05 4.14
N THR A 85 13.96 7.64 4.65
CA THR A 85 14.54 6.30 4.43
C THR A 85 14.76 5.61 5.76
N ARG A 86 14.42 4.32 5.86
CA ARG A 86 14.55 3.50 7.08
C ARG A 86 15.38 2.24 6.80
N THR A 87 16.31 1.92 7.69
CA THR A 87 17.11 0.67 7.64
C THR A 87 17.33 0.11 9.03
N ASP A 88 17.25 -1.21 9.16
CA ASP A 88 17.60 -1.90 10.39
C ASP A 88 19.10 -2.18 10.49
N VAL A 89 19.70 -1.81 11.62
CA VAL A 89 21.11 -1.99 11.92
C VAL A 89 21.26 -2.79 13.22
N THR A 90 22.10 -3.81 13.20
CA THR A 90 22.37 -4.62 14.39
C THR A 90 23.67 -4.18 15.05
N VAL A 91 23.59 -3.68 16.28
CA VAL A 91 24.74 -3.28 17.09
C VAL A 91 25.24 -4.48 17.90
N GLN A 92 26.54 -4.77 17.81
CA GLN A 92 27.18 -5.85 18.57
C GLN A 92 28.06 -5.31 19.69
N LYS A 93 28.24 -6.11 20.76
CA LYS A 93 29.14 -5.76 21.89
C LYS A 93 30.54 -5.46 21.38
N ARG A 94 31.14 -4.37 21.86
CA ARG A 94 32.54 -3.97 21.62
C ARG A 94 32.90 -3.75 20.14
N GLN A 95 31.91 -3.64 19.27
CA GLN A 95 32.13 -3.35 17.86
C GLN A 95 31.59 -1.98 17.51
N THR A 96 32.26 -1.34 16.57
CA THR A 96 31.71 -0.19 15.85
C THR A 96 30.99 -0.72 14.62
N THR A 97 29.69 -0.48 14.55
CA THR A 97 28.87 -0.75 13.37
C THR A 97 28.77 0.54 12.57
N GLU A 98 29.30 0.54 11.36
CA GLU A 98 29.20 1.66 10.44
C GLU A 98 28.01 1.43 9.49
N GLY A 99 27.13 2.42 9.39
CA GLY A 99 26.03 2.44 8.44
C GLY A 99 26.09 3.69 7.58
N GLN A 100 25.97 3.53 6.27
CA GLN A 100 25.68 4.65 5.38
C GLN A 100 24.21 4.62 5.01
N LEU A 101 23.52 5.72 5.28
CA LEU A 101 22.16 5.95 4.85
C LEU A 101 22.18 7.11 3.87
N LYS A 102 21.61 6.91 2.69
CA LYS A 102 21.33 8.03 1.79
C LYS A 102 19.83 8.19 1.82
N GLY A 103 19.36 9.41 2.11
CA GLY A 103 17.95 9.74 1.90
C GLY A 103 17.66 9.54 0.42
N GLU A 104 16.71 8.66 0.10
CA GLU A 104 16.16 8.61 -1.24
C GLU A 104 15.37 9.90 -1.48
N GLU A 105 15.64 10.59 -2.58
CA GLU A 105 14.74 11.66 -3.04
C GLU A 105 13.37 11.02 -3.24
N ALA A 106 12.31 11.55 -2.62
CA ALA A 106 10.99 11.06 -2.95
C ALA A 106 10.78 11.24 -4.45
N GLY A 107 10.23 10.20 -5.09
CA GLY A 107 9.82 10.29 -6.46
C GLY A 107 8.95 11.54 -6.65
N LYS A 108 9.30 12.37 -7.63
CA LYS A 108 8.51 13.57 -7.92
C LYS A 108 7.09 13.15 -8.24
N PHE A 109 6.12 13.66 -7.48
CA PHE A 109 4.71 13.49 -7.82
C PHE A 109 4.47 14.13 -9.18
N GLN A 110 4.06 13.32 -10.15
CA GLN A 110 3.67 13.80 -11.46
C GLN A 110 2.15 13.79 -11.54
N GLU A 111 1.56 14.94 -11.86
CA GLU A 111 0.15 15.01 -12.23
C GLU A 111 -0.04 14.34 -13.59
N LEU A 112 -0.61 13.14 -13.57
CA LEU A 112 -0.78 12.31 -14.78
C LEU A 112 -1.97 12.77 -15.63
N THR A 113 -3.02 13.27 -15.00
CA THR A 113 -4.17 13.90 -15.65
C THR A 113 -4.73 14.99 -14.74
N ARG A 114 -5.30 16.05 -15.35
CA ARG A 114 -6.10 17.06 -14.63
C ARG A 114 -7.45 16.50 -14.17
N GLY A 115 -7.85 15.33 -14.68
CA GLY A 115 -9.07 14.65 -14.32
C GLY A 115 -8.92 13.75 -13.11
N ASN A 116 -10.05 13.42 -12.48
CA ASN A 116 -10.05 12.40 -11.45
C ASN A 116 -9.90 11.03 -12.11
N ALA A 117 -8.79 10.35 -11.82
CA ALA A 117 -8.61 8.95 -12.17
C ALA A 117 -9.44 8.07 -11.24
N TYR A 118 -10.25 7.19 -11.81
CA TYR A 118 -11.09 6.24 -11.07
C TYR A 118 -10.83 4.81 -11.53
N ASN A 119 -11.10 3.88 -10.61
CA ASN A 119 -10.99 2.44 -10.82
C ASN A 119 -9.63 2.09 -11.46
N ILE A 120 -8.58 2.24 -10.67
CA ILE A 120 -7.18 2.11 -11.10
C ILE A 120 -6.75 0.66 -10.88
N ILE A 121 -6.11 0.06 -11.89
CA ILE A 121 -5.45 -1.24 -11.78
C ILE A 121 -3.98 -1.13 -12.19
N SER A 122 -3.12 -1.92 -11.54
CA SER A 122 -1.70 -1.96 -11.82
C SER A 122 -1.21 -3.36 -12.17
N HIS A 123 -0.24 -3.45 -13.07
CA HIS A 123 0.46 -4.69 -13.38
C HIS A 123 1.87 -4.37 -13.89
N ASN A 124 2.90 -4.97 -13.28
CA ASN A 124 4.31 -4.80 -13.68
C ASN A 124 4.76 -3.33 -13.86
N GLY A 125 4.31 -2.43 -12.98
CA GLY A 125 4.65 -1.00 -13.04
C GLY A 125 3.82 -0.18 -14.03
N GLN A 126 2.95 -0.82 -14.81
CA GLN A 126 1.99 -0.14 -15.67
C GLN A 126 0.67 0.09 -14.93
N LEU A 127 -0.03 1.16 -15.26
CA LEU A 127 -1.33 1.51 -14.70
C LEU A 127 -2.39 1.63 -15.80
N ARG A 128 -3.62 1.21 -15.50
CA ARG A 128 -4.81 1.53 -16.28
C ARG A 128 -5.88 2.15 -15.39
N PHE A 129 -6.58 3.13 -15.93
CA PHE A 129 -7.61 3.86 -15.19
C PHE A 129 -8.64 4.51 -16.11
N LEU A 130 -9.80 4.85 -15.53
CA LEU A 130 -10.81 5.68 -16.17
C LEU A 130 -10.58 7.14 -15.80
N ASP A 131 -10.41 8.01 -16.79
CA ASP A 131 -10.50 9.46 -16.61
C ASP A 131 -11.98 9.86 -16.63
N GLN A 132 -12.53 10.28 -15.50
CA GLN A 132 -13.96 10.61 -15.39
C GLN A 132 -14.36 11.89 -16.11
N ASN A 133 -13.44 12.83 -16.33
CA ASN A 133 -13.75 14.07 -17.02
C ASN A 133 -13.81 13.83 -18.53
N LEU A 134 -12.88 13.03 -19.04
CA LEU A 134 -12.78 12.70 -20.46
C LEU A 134 -13.62 11.49 -20.85
N LYS A 135 -14.14 10.73 -19.87
CA LYS A 135 -14.93 9.50 -20.06
C LYS A 135 -14.19 8.48 -20.93
N ARG A 136 -12.89 8.30 -20.66
CA ARG A 136 -11.96 7.50 -21.47
C ARG A 136 -11.01 6.69 -20.62
N LEU A 137 -10.60 5.54 -21.15
CA LEU A 137 -9.62 4.65 -20.51
C LEU A 137 -8.21 5.02 -20.94
N TYR A 138 -7.35 5.19 -19.96
CA TYR A 138 -5.95 5.54 -20.16
C TYR A 138 -5.04 4.46 -19.60
N GLN A 139 -3.85 4.37 -20.21
CA GLN A 139 -2.73 3.54 -19.76
C GLN A 139 -1.51 4.42 -19.50
N LEU A 140 -0.78 4.12 -18.43
CA LEU A 140 0.52 4.69 -18.13
C LEU A 140 1.54 3.56 -18.05
N GLU A 141 2.55 3.62 -18.92
CA GLU A 141 3.61 2.60 -19.03
C GLU A 141 4.72 2.76 -18.01
N ALA A 142 5.09 4.01 -17.71
CA ALA A 142 6.16 4.34 -16.78
C ALA A 142 5.90 5.69 -16.11
N ALA A 143 6.39 5.83 -14.88
CA ALA A 143 6.42 7.12 -14.20
C ALA A 143 7.19 8.14 -15.06
N GLY A 144 6.67 9.36 -15.22
CA GLY A 144 7.26 10.39 -16.07
C GLY A 144 6.59 10.52 -17.44
N GLN A 145 5.92 9.49 -17.94
CA GLN A 145 5.27 9.52 -19.25
C GLN A 145 3.84 10.09 -19.18
N ARG A 146 3.35 10.59 -20.32
CA ARG A 146 1.95 11.01 -20.43
C ARG A 146 1.07 9.76 -20.60
N PRO A 147 -0.08 9.67 -19.91
CA PRO A 147 -1.02 8.58 -20.16
C PRO A 147 -1.55 8.59 -21.59
N GLU A 148 -1.71 7.41 -22.17
CA GLU A 148 -2.22 7.22 -23.53
C GLU A 148 -3.62 6.59 -23.53
N ASN A 149 -4.47 6.97 -24.48
CA ASN A 149 -5.81 6.40 -24.61
C ASN A 149 -5.71 5.00 -25.24
N VAL A 150 -5.95 3.97 -24.43
CA VAL A 150 -5.72 2.56 -24.81
C VAL A 150 -6.92 1.93 -25.53
N PHE A 151 -8.15 2.43 -25.31
CA PHE A 151 -9.37 1.91 -25.94
C PHE A 151 -10.30 3.01 -26.48
N PRO A 152 -9.89 3.74 -27.53
CA PRO A 152 -10.65 4.89 -28.03
C PRO A 152 -12.07 4.54 -28.49
N ARG A 153 -12.30 3.29 -28.92
CA ARG A 153 -13.62 2.79 -29.36
C ARG A 153 -14.62 2.55 -28.23
N LEU A 154 -14.18 2.56 -26.97
CA LEU A 154 -15.05 2.45 -25.79
C LEU A 154 -15.54 3.81 -25.28
N SER A 155 -15.09 4.93 -25.87
CA SER A 155 -15.53 6.26 -25.46
C SER A 155 -16.96 6.56 -25.95
N PRO A 156 -17.80 7.24 -25.15
CA PRO A 156 -17.61 7.62 -23.74
C PRO A 156 -17.97 6.50 -22.75
N VAL A 157 -17.09 6.29 -21.77
CA VAL A 157 -17.22 5.30 -20.69
C VAL A 157 -17.81 5.96 -19.44
N SER A 158 -18.89 5.40 -18.90
CA SER A 158 -19.51 5.87 -17.66
C SER A 158 -18.92 5.19 -16.43
N ALA A 159 -18.68 3.88 -16.52
CA ALA A 159 -18.08 3.08 -15.45
C ALA A 159 -17.25 1.92 -16.01
N ILE A 160 -16.30 1.45 -15.20
CA ILE A 160 -15.50 0.26 -15.48
C ILE A 160 -15.30 -0.52 -14.19
N THR A 161 -15.27 -1.84 -14.32
CA THR A 161 -14.93 -2.76 -13.23
C THR A 161 -13.88 -3.73 -13.74
N TRP A 162 -12.65 -3.65 -13.23
CA TRP A 162 -11.55 -4.52 -13.64
C TRP A 162 -11.69 -5.91 -13.02
N ALA A 163 -11.56 -6.93 -13.85
CA ALA A 163 -11.37 -8.32 -13.46
C ALA A 163 -9.87 -8.71 -13.44
N GLY A 164 -9.04 -7.90 -14.09
CA GLY A 164 -7.60 -8.10 -14.28
C GLY A 164 -7.05 -7.02 -15.22
N TYR A 165 -5.73 -6.96 -15.40
CA TYR A 165 -5.12 -5.86 -16.14
C TYR A 165 -5.64 -5.75 -17.58
N ASP A 166 -5.84 -6.88 -18.26
CA ASP A 166 -6.36 -6.97 -19.64
C ASP A 166 -7.82 -7.45 -19.71
N SER A 167 -8.55 -7.40 -18.60
CA SER A 167 -9.91 -7.91 -18.51
C SER A 167 -10.81 -7.05 -17.65
N ALA A 168 -11.95 -6.60 -18.19
CA ALA A 168 -12.88 -5.74 -17.47
C ALA A 168 -14.28 -5.78 -18.07
N PHE A 169 -15.26 -5.38 -17.26
CA PHE A 169 -16.58 -5.00 -17.74
C PHE A 169 -16.66 -3.49 -17.82
N VAL A 170 -17.15 -2.99 -18.95
CA VAL A 170 -17.17 -1.56 -19.27
C VAL A 170 -18.60 -1.14 -19.55
N GLN A 171 -19.10 -0.17 -18.79
CA GLN A 171 -20.38 0.47 -19.03
C GLN A 171 -20.16 1.76 -19.83
N LEU A 172 -20.91 1.91 -20.91
CA LEU A 172 -20.90 3.12 -21.73
C LEU A 172 -21.94 4.13 -21.20
N GLU A 173 -21.83 5.40 -21.59
CA GLU A 173 -22.82 6.44 -21.20
C GLU A 173 -24.25 6.12 -21.66
N ASN A 174 -24.43 5.34 -22.73
CA ASN A 174 -25.74 4.87 -23.18
C ASN A 174 -26.23 3.62 -22.41
N ASN A 175 -25.60 3.26 -21.30
CA ASN A 175 -25.85 2.06 -20.49
C ASN A 175 -25.56 0.71 -21.18
N ALA A 176 -25.04 0.70 -22.41
CA ALA A 176 -24.61 -0.53 -23.03
C ALA A 176 -23.34 -1.06 -22.33
N TYR A 177 -23.28 -2.37 -22.14
CA TYR A 177 -22.10 -3.03 -21.60
C TYR A 177 -21.21 -3.59 -22.70
N LYS A 178 -19.90 -3.54 -22.47
CA LYS A 178 -18.85 -4.19 -23.27
C LYS A 178 -17.97 -5.03 -22.35
N ALA A 179 -17.37 -6.07 -22.93
CA ALA A 179 -16.41 -6.92 -22.26
C ALA A 179 -15.02 -6.65 -22.85
N LEU A 180 -14.05 -6.32 -22.01
CA LEU A 180 -12.64 -6.34 -22.36
C LEU A 180 -12.10 -7.70 -21.94
N ALA A 181 -11.63 -8.52 -22.88
CA ALA A 181 -11.11 -9.85 -22.58
C ALA A 181 -9.81 -10.09 -23.36
N GLY A 182 -8.70 -10.22 -22.64
CA GLY A 182 -7.36 -10.38 -23.22
C GLY A 182 -6.99 -9.19 -24.11
N GLY A 183 -7.26 -7.96 -23.65
CA GLY A 183 -6.95 -6.72 -24.37
C GLY A 183 -7.88 -6.42 -25.55
N ASN A 184 -8.86 -7.28 -25.84
CA ASN A 184 -9.79 -7.11 -26.94
C ASN A 184 -11.17 -6.69 -26.46
N VAL A 185 -11.77 -5.71 -27.14
CA VAL A 185 -13.13 -5.25 -26.88
C VAL A 185 -14.12 -6.15 -27.60
N LYS A 186 -15.00 -6.80 -26.83
CA LYS A 186 -16.07 -7.68 -27.30
C LYS A 186 -17.44 -7.12 -26.87
N PRO A 187 -18.53 -7.44 -27.60
CA PRO A 187 -19.88 -7.22 -27.10
C PRO A 187 -20.09 -7.95 -25.77
N PHE A 188 -20.83 -7.34 -24.84
CA PHE A 188 -21.27 -8.04 -23.63
C PHE A 188 -22.26 -9.14 -24.01
N ARG A 189 -22.09 -10.33 -23.42
CA ARG A 189 -22.97 -11.49 -23.66
C ARG A 189 -24.17 -11.43 -22.72
N TYR A 190 -25.22 -10.76 -23.15
CA TYR A 190 -26.47 -10.73 -22.38
C TYR A 190 -27.12 -12.13 -22.28
N PRO A 191 -27.76 -12.48 -21.16
CA PRO A 191 -28.50 -13.73 -21.04
C PRO A 191 -29.63 -13.82 -22.08
N PRO A 192 -30.04 -15.03 -22.50
CA PRO A 192 -31.07 -15.21 -23.52
C PRO A 192 -32.41 -14.52 -23.20
N ASP A 193 -32.79 -14.49 -21.94
CA ASP A 193 -34.03 -13.90 -21.42
C ASP A 193 -33.92 -12.39 -21.13
N ALA A 194 -32.70 -11.83 -21.18
CA ALA A 194 -32.45 -10.41 -21.02
C ALA A 194 -31.64 -9.86 -22.19
N ARG A 195 -31.98 -10.24 -23.43
CA ARG A 195 -31.29 -9.74 -24.62
C ARG A 195 -31.68 -8.29 -24.92
N PRO A 196 -30.71 -7.42 -25.25
CA PRO A 196 -31.01 -6.06 -25.65
C PRO A 196 -31.80 -6.03 -26.95
N SER A 197 -32.79 -5.14 -27.00
CA SER A 197 -33.50 -4.76 -28.22
C SER A 197 -33.08 -3.35 -28.64
N THR A 198 -33.54 -2.89 -29.81
CA THR A 198 -33.31 -1.51 -30.27
C THR A 198 -33.85 -0.47 -29.29
N ASP A 199 -34.93 -0.79 -28.56
CA ASP A 199 -35.64 0.17 -27.71
C ASP A 199 -35.39 -0.05 -26.22
N ASN A 200 -34.80 -1.19 -25.82
CA ASN A 200 -34.55 -1.53 -24.42
C ASN A 200 -33.17 -2.16 -24.23
N LEU A 201 -32.33 -1.49 -23.43
CA LEU A 201 -31.08 -2.03 -22.92
C LEU A 201 -31.31 -2.52 -21.49
N PRO A 202 -31.13 -3.82 -21.19
CA PRO A 202 -31.31 -4.36 -19.86
C PRO A 202 -30.39 -3.63 -18.87
N SER A 203 -30.99 -3.09 -17.82
CA SER A 203 -30.26 -2.43 -16.74
C SER A 203 -29.73 -3.46 -15.76
N PHE A 204 -28.50 -3.25 -15.27
CA PHE A 204 -27.94 -4.05 -14.19
C PHE A 204 -28.29 -3.35 -12.88
N ALA A 205 -29.23 -3.91 -12.14
CA ALA A 205 -29.66 -3.32 -10.88
C ALA A 205 -28.57 -3.42 -9.80
N SER A 206 -27.77 -4.47 -9.85
CA SER A 206 -26.55 -4.63 -9.07
C SER A 206 -25.62 -5.64 -9.75
N HIS A 207 -24.32 -5.49 -9.52
CA HIS A 207 -23.33 -6.48 -9.92
C HIS A 207 -22.11 -6.43 -9.01
N ASP A 208 -21.38 -7.53 -8.95
CA ASP A 208 -20.09 -7.61 -8.28
C ASP A 208 -19.16 -8.55 -9.04
N ILE A 209 -17.85 -8.32 -8.90
CA ILE A 209 -16.79 -9.03 -9.61
C ILE A 209 -15.72 -9.45 -8.61
N ASN A 210 -15.25 -10.68 -8.72
CA ASN A 210 -14.18 -11.18 -7.87
C ASN A 210 -12.81 -11.19 -8.60
N ASP A 211 -11.75 -11.44 -7.84
CA ASP A 211 -10.36 -11.45 -8.36
C ASP A 211 -10.08 -12.56 -9.38
N ARG A 212 -11.03 -13.49 -9.57
CA ARG A 212 -10.96 -14.54 -10.60
C ARG A 212 -11.63 -14.11 -11.91
N GLY A 213 -12.12 -12.87 -11.98
CA GLY A 213 -12.84 -12.33 -13.12
C GLY A 213 -14.23 -12.92 -13.32
N GLN A 214 -14.80 -13.55 -12.28
CA GLN A 214 -16.20 -13.97 -12.28
C GLN A 214 -17.06 -12.77 -11.92
N MET A 215 -18.23 -12.67 -12.54
CA MET A 215 -19.21 -11.63 -12.24
C MET A 215 -20.53 -12.27 -11.81
N ALA A 216 -21.14 -11.70 -10.79
CA ALA A 216 -22.53 -11.98 -10.44
C ALA A 216 -23.35 -10.71 -10.68
N VAL A 217 -24.51 -10.84 -11.33
CA VAL A 217 -25.30 -9.69 -11.77
C VAL A 217 -26.79 -9.95 -11.63
N ASN A 218 -27.50 -8.92 -11.16
CA ASN A 218 -28.95 -8.84 -11.14
C ASN A 218 -29.42 -8.09 -12.38
N ILE A 219 -30.02 -8.81 -13.33
CA ILE A 219 -30.62 -8.24 -14.54
C ILE A 219 -32.12 -8.44 -14.45
N GLU A 220 -32.86 -7.34 -14.34
CA GLU A 220 -34.33 -7.31 -14.31
C GLU A 220 -34.97 -8.24 -13.25
N GLY A 221 -34.29 -8.47 -12.12
CA GLY A 221 -34.75 -9.35 -11.04
C GLY A 221 -34.36 -10.81 -11.21
N SER A 222 -33.49 -11.14 -12.15
CA SER A 222 -32.88 -12.46 -12.28
C SER A 222 -31.38 -12.41 -11.95
N LEU A 223 -30.91 -13.36 -11.15
CA LEU A 223 -29.50 -13.51 -10.80
C LEU A 223 -28.78 -14.38 -11.83
N TYR A 224 -27.74 -13.83 -12.44
CA TYR A 224 -26.84 -14.54 -13.34
C TYR A 224 -25.42 -14.56 -12.80
N ARG A 225 -24.67 -15.60 -13.19
CA ARG A 225 -23.24 -15.70 -12.97
C ARG A 225 -22.51 -15.84 -14.29
N TYR A 226 -21.47 -15.03 -14.47
CA TYR A 226 -20.50 -15.16 -15.54
C TYR A 226 -19.24 -15.83 -14.96
N PRO A 227 -18.78 -16.96 -15.52
CA PRO A 227 -17.58 -17.65 -15.05
C PRO A 227 -16.28 -16.93 -15.44
N SER A 228 -16.34 -16.02 -16.42
CA SER A 228 -15.26 -15.13 -16.86
C SER A 228 -15.84 -13.92 -17.60
N VAL A 229 -15.03 -12.91 -17.90
CA VAL A 229 -15.46 -11.68 -18.58
C VAL A 229 -16.12 -11.91 -19.96
N ASP A 230 -15.70 -12.94 -20.68
CA ASP A 230 -16.28 -13.33 -21.96
C ASP A 230 -17.02 -14.67 -21.94
N GLY A 231 -17.25 -15.21 -20.75
CA GLY A 231 -17.99 -16.44 -20.51
C GLY A 231 -19.48 -16.28 -20.78
N GLU A 232 -20.15 -17.40 -20.96
CA GLU A 232 -21.61 -17.43 -21.07
C GLU A 232 -22.24 -17.31 -19.68
N PRO A 233 -23.33 -16.52 -19.53
CA PRO A 233 -24.02 -16.41 -18.26
C PRO A 233 -24.83 -17.66 -17.94
N ASP A 234 -24.73 -18.10 -16.70
CA ASP A 234 -25.64 -19.08 -16.11
C ASP A 234 -26.68 -18.37 -15.26
N LYS A 235 -27.97 -18.61 -15.55
CA LYS A 235 -29.06 -18.18 -14.68
C LYS A 235 -29.07 -19.05 -13.43
N LEU A 236 -28.99 -18.42 -12.27
CA LEU A 236 -28.97 -19.13 -10.99
C LEU A 236 -30.35 -19.21 -10.35
N ARG A 237 -31.07 -18.09 -10.30
CA ARG A 237 -32.42 -17.99 -9.73
C ARG A 237 -33.05 -16.65 -10.05
N ASP A 238 -34.37 -16.58 -9.96
CA ASP A 238 -35.08 -15.30 -9.84
C ASP A 238 -34.90 -14.73 -8.43
N LEU A 239 -34.91 -13.40 -8.34
CA LEU A 239 -34.76 -12.64 -7.11
C LEU A 239 -36.11 -12.09 -6.67
N PRO A 240 -36.35 -11.98 -5.36
CA PRO A 240 -37.62 -11.49 -4.83
C PRO A 240 -37.83 -9.99 -5.06
N SER A 241 -36.77 -9.24 -5.37
CA SER A 241 -36.83 -7.82 -5.74
C SER A 241 -35.83 -7.49 -6.85
N GLN A 242 -36.24 -6.62 -7.77
CA GLN A 242 -35.35 -6.04 -8.78
C GLN A 242 -34.25 -5.18 -8.15
N SER A 243 -34.45 -4.63 -6.96
CA SER A 243 -33.46 -3.80 -6.25
C SER A 243 -32.41 -4.58 -5.46
N SER A 244 -32.48 -5.91 -5.47
CA SER A 244 -31.57 -6.75 -4.70
C SER A 244 -30.11 -6.47 -5.06
N GLN A 245 -29.28 -6.34 -4.04
CA GLN A 245 -27.84 -6.11 -4.14
C GLN A 245 -27.09 -7.43 -4.05
N ILE A 246 -25.91 -7.49 -4.67
CA ILE A 246 -25.09 -8.69 -4.77
C ILE A 246 -23.68 -8.37 -4.29
N ALA A 247 -23.10 -9.29 -3.52
CA ALA A 247 -21.67 -9.36 -3.28
C ALA A 247 -21.16 -10.76 -3.68
N LEU A 248 -19.99 -10.82 -4.32
CA LEU A 248 -19.37 -12.03 -4.84
C LEU A 248 -17.98 -12.20 -4.23
N SER A 249 -17.82 -13.26 -3.45
CA SER A 249 -16.52 -13.60 -2.87
C SER A 249 -15.54 -14.19 -3.91
N ASN A 250 -14.26 -14.16 -3.56
CA ASN A 250 -13.18 -14.79 -4.34
C ASN A 250 -13.31 -16.31 -4.47
N THR A 251 -14.05 -16.98 -3.57
CA THR A 251 -14.34 -18.43 -3.68
C THR A 251 -15.54 -18.70 -4.59
N GLY A 252 -16.27 -17.68 -5.03
CA GLY A 252 -17.48 -17.79 -5.85
C GLY A 252 -18.77 -17.92 -5.04
N SER A 253 -18.71 -17.82 -3.71
CA SER A 253 -19.90 -17.68 -2.86
C SER A 253 -20.53 -16.30 -3.07
N MET A 254 -21.86 -16.26 -3.14
CA MET A 254 -22.63 -15.03 -3.37
C MET A 254 -23.49 -14.70 -2.16
N PHE A 255 -23.51 -13.41 -1.79
CA PHE A 255 -24.41 -12.85 -0.80
C PHE A 255 -25.41 -11.95 -1.51
N ILE A 256 -26.69 -12.13 -1.20
CA ILE A 256 -27.80 -11.35 -1.78
C ILE A 256 -28.49 -10.64 -0.62
N PHE A 257 -28.68 -9.34 -0.75
CA PHE A 257 -29.34 -8.52 0.28
C PHE A 257 -30.33 -7.54 -0.35
N HIS A 258 -31.29 -7.09 0.45
CA HIS A 258 -32.45 -6.30 0.04
C HIS A 258 -32.47 -4.95 0.75
#